data_AF-A0A965S4Z3-F1
#
_entry.id   AF-A0A965S4Z3-F1
#
_cell.length_a   1.000
_cell.length_b   1.000
_cell.length_c   1.000
_cell.angle_alpha   90.00
_cell.angle_beta   90.00
_cell.angle_gamma   90.00
#
_symmetry.space_group_name_H-M   'P 1'
#
loop_
_entity.id
_entity.type
_entity.pdbx_description
1 polymer ?
#
loop_
_entity_poly.entity_id
_entity_poly.type
_entity_poly.pdbx_seq_one_letter_code
_entity_poly.pdbx_strand_id
1 'polypeptide(L)'
;MEGHTYWGTTNLKVASAVAAFGAKPRPVDPVTRVIRDGQQQVTFWFISDGNGDIARNEMERTWADMQSDQESPIRYVRAALENRETLLGLVKRAEPIRIIQIGGQTLMVPENASPERKKALLRHI
;
A
#
# COMPACT_ATOMS: atom_id res chain seq x y z
N MET A 1 34.77 13.44 -2.23
CA MET A 1 33.35 13.04 -2.17
C MET A 1 32.88 13.28 -0.77
N GLU A 2 32.00 14.26 -0.56
CA GLU A 2 31.37 14.43 0.74
C GLU A 2 30.55 13.16 1.05
N GLY A 3 30.88 12.51 2.17
CA GLY A 3 30.20 11.28 2.57
C GLY A 3 28.82 11.63 3.12
N HIS A 4 27.80 11.56 2.28
CA HIS A 4 26.43 11.58 2.77
C HIS A 4 26.15 10.29 3.55
N THR A 5 25.56 10.43 4.74
CA THR A 5 25.02 9.31 5.51
C THR A 5 23.63 8.97 5.01
N TYR A 6 23.28 7.68 5.03
CA TYR A 6 22.00 7.18 4.52
C TYR A 6 21.31 6.32 5.57
N TRP A 7 19.99 6.34 5.54
CA TRP A 7 19.14 5.42 6.30
C TRP A 7 18.16 4.75 5.33
N GLY A 8 17.61 3.61 5.74
CA GLY A 8 16.66 2.88 4.91
C GLY A 8 15.55 2.22 5.69
N THR A 9 14.43 1.99 5.01
CA THR A 9 13.27 1.31 5.59
C THR A 9 12.70 0.29 4.61
N THR A 10 12.19 -0.82 5.13
CA THR A 10 11.43 -1.82 4.37
C THR A 10 9.93 -1.54 4.40
N ASN A 11 9.49 -0.60 5.25
CA ASN A 11 8.09 -0.26 5.41
C ASN A 11 7.70 0.81 4.36
N LEU A 12 6.94 0.39 3.35
CA LEU A 12 6.48 1.27 2.27
C LEU A 12 5.65 2.46 2.77
N LYS A 13 4.92 2.31 3.89
CA LYS A 13 4.14 3.41 4.48
C LYS A 13 5.06 4.48 5.06
N VAL A 14 6.13 4.08 5.76
CA VAL A 14 7.16 5.00 6.27
C VAL A 14 7.84 5.69 5.09
N ALA A 15 8.30 4.93 4.08
CA ALA A 15 8.95 5.49 2.90
C ALA A 15 8.08 6.52 2.17
N SER A 16 6.78 6.22 2.03
CA SER A 16 5.81 7.10 1.39
C SER A 16 5.56 8.38 2.20
N ALA A 17 5.43 8.25 3.52
CA ALA A 17 5.25 9.39 4.41
C ALA A 17 6.49 10.30 4.40
N VAL A 18 7.69 9.79 4.66
CA VAL A 18 8.89 10.64 4.73
C VAL A 18 9.16 11.37 3.42
N ALA A 19 8.88 10.74 2.27
CA ALA A 19 8.99 11.38 0.96
C ALA A 19 8.01 12.56 0.81
N ALA A 20 6.77 12.41 1.30
CA ALA A 20 5.79 13.49 1.32
C ALA A 20 6.19 14.65 2.26
N PHE A 21 6.95 14.35 3.32
CA PHE A 21 7.46 15.34 4.30
C PHE A 21 8.90 15.80 4.00
N GLY A 22 9.38 15.62 2.77
CA GLY A 22 10.61 16.25 2.28
C GLY A 22 11.89 15.44 2.41
N ALA A 23 11.85 14.19 2.89
CA ALA A 23 13.01 13.31 2.84
C ALA A 23 13.42 13.03 1.39
N LYS A 24 14.72 13.16 1.10
CA LYS A 24 15.25 12.97 -0.25
C LYS A 24 15.71 11.52 -0.44
N PRO A 25 15.25 10.82 -1.48
CA PRO A 25 15.78 9.50 -1.82
C PRO A 25 17.29 9.57 -2.06
N ARG A 26 17.99 8.48 -1.73
CA ARG A 26 19.42 8.35 -2.02
C ARG A 26 19.66 8.53 -3.53
N PRO A 27 20.60 9.39 -3.96
CA PRO A 27 20.77 9.72 -5.39
C PRO A 27 21.14 8.52 -6.27
N VAL A 28 21.89 7.57 -5.71
CA VAL A 28 22.32 6.34 -6.39
C VAL A 28 21.64 5.14 -5.73
N ASP A 29 21.00 4.29 -6.52
CA ASP A 29 20.26 3.11 -6.04
C ASP A 29 19.26 3.43 -4.90
N PRO A 30 18.28 4.33 -5.11
CA PRO A 30 17.31 4.71 -4.05
C PRO A 30 16.49 3.55 -3.51
N VAL A 31 16.45 2.43 -4.22
CA VAL A 31 15.76 1.21 -3.81
C VAL A 31 16.69 0.02 -4.04
N THR A 32 16.85 -0.81 -3.01
CA THR A 32 17.55 -2.10 -3.14
C THR A 32 16.55 -3.23 -2.95
N ARG A 33 16.61 -4.23 -3.83
CA ARG A 33 15.83 -5.47 -3.69
C ARG A 33 16.79 -6.63 -3.45
N VAL A 34 16.75 -7.19 -2.25
CA VAL A 34 17.57 -8.35 -1.86
C VAL A 34 16.71 -9.61 -1.95
N ILE A 35 17.25 -10.67 -2.54
CA ILE A 35 16.62 -11.99 -2.58
C ILE A 35 17.47 -12.91 -1.71
N ARG A 36 16.87 -13.49 -0.67
CA ARG A 36 17.53 -14.44 0.23
C ARG A 36 16.57 -15.57 0.54
N ASP A 37 16.99 -16.80 0.30
CA ASP A 37 16.23 -18.02 0.62
C ASP A 37 14.79 -18.00 0.05
N GLY A 38 14.62 -17.49 -1.17
CA GLY A 38 13.32 -17.36 -1.85
C GLY A 38 12.47 -16.18 -1.36
N GLN A 39 12.87 -15.48 -0.30
CA GLN A 39 12.22 -14.26 0.17
C GLN A 39 12.81 -13.03 -0.50
N GLN A 40 11.94 -12.11 -0.91
CA GLN A 40 12.33 -10.81 -1.44
C GLN A 40 12.11 -9.73 -0.38
N GLN A 41 13.15 -8.95 -0.10
CA GLN A 41 13.07 -7.77 0.75
C GLN A 41 13.42 -6.52 -0.07
N VAL A 42 12.54 -5.53 -0.03
CA VAL A 42 12.74 -4.23 -0.66
C VAL A 42 13.08 -3.21 0.41
N THR A 43 14.17 -2.48 0.23
CA THR A 43 14.60 -1.38 1.11
C THR A 43 14.64 -0.08 0.33
N PHE A 44 13.96 0.94 0.83
CA PHE A 44 13.98 2.31 0.33
C PHE A 44 15.03 3.12 1.10
N TRP A 45 15.90 3.83 0.39
CA TRP A 45 17.03 4.56 0.96
C TRP A 45 16.86 6.06 0.82
N PHE A 46 17.18 6.79 1.88
CA PHE A 46 17.07 8.25 1.98
C PHE A 46 18.36 8.87 2.50
N ILE A 47 18.60 10.13 2.14
CA ILE A 47 19.69 10.94 2.69
C ILE A 47 19.37 11.24 4.17
N SER A 48 20.38 11.15 5.04
CA SER A 48 20.25 11.49 6.47
C SER A 48 20.62 12.97 6.67
N ASP A 49 19.84 13.88 6.09
CA ASP A 49 20.02 15.34 6.18
C ASP A 49 19.05 16.00 7.19
N GLY A 50 18.36 15.20 8.01
CA GLY A 50 17.35 15.65 8.96
C GLY A 50 15.95 15.84 8.36
N ASN A 51 15.83 15.92 7.03
CA ASN A 51 14.53 16.07 6.39
C ASN A 51 13.73 14.77 6.50
N GLY A 52 12.49 14.89 6.99
CA GLY A 52 11.61 13.76 7.20
C GLY A 52 11.91 12.92 8.45
N ASP A 53 12.88 13.29 9.30
CA ASP A 53 13.15 12.58 10.56
C ASP A 53 11.94 12.60 11.51
N ILE A 54 11.25 13.74 11.62
CA ILE A 54 10.01 13.85 12.40
C ILE A 54 8.96 12.89 11.85
N ALA A 55 8.76 12.89 10.53
CA ALA A 55 7.81 12.00 9.87
C ALA A 55 8.19 10.51 10.05
N ARG A 56 9.49 10.19 9.98
CA ARG A 56 10.01 8.84 10.22
C ARG A 56 9.67 8.38 11.63
N ASN A 57 10.07 9.18 12.63
CA ASN A 57 9.88 8.86 14.04
C ASN A 57 8.39 8.74 14.39
N GLU A 58 7.53 9.60 13.85
CA GLU A 58 6.07 9.52 14.03
C GLU A 58 5.47 8.27 13.37
N MET A 59 5.92 7.89 12.18
CA MET A 59 5.41 6.72 11.47
C MET A 59 5.91 5.38 12.03
N GLU A 60 7.04 5.37 12.74
CA GLU A 60 7.58 4.19 13.43
C GLU A 60 6.90 3.92 14.78
N ARG A 61 6.20 4.90 15.35
CA ARG A 61 5.42 4.77 16.60
C ARG A 61 4.12 4.00 16.39
N THR A 62 3.49 3.54 17.48
CA THR A 62 2.07 3.14 17.44
C THR A 62 1.18 4.37 17.42
N TRP A 63 -0.11 4.23 17.07
CA TRP A 63 -1.08 5.34 17.14
C TRP A 63 -1.15 6.01 18.52
N ALA A 64 -1.05 5.21 19.58
CA ALA A 64 -1.10 5.68 20.97
C ALA A 64 0.19 6.42 21.37
N ASP A 65 1.33 6.04 20.79
CA ASP A 65 2.65 6.61 21.12
C ASP A 65 3.04 7.81 20.23
N MET A 66 2.25 8.13 19.21
CA MET A 66 2.48 9.30 18.35
C MET A 66 2.44 10.59 19.19
N GLN A 67 3.44 11.45 18.98
CA GLN A 67 3.62 12.68 19.76
C GLN A 67 3.05 13.91 19.06
N SER A 68 2.77 13.82 17.76
CA SER A 68 2.13 14.91 17.01
C SER A 68 0.69 15.17 17.48
N ASP A 69 0.21 16.41 17.32
CA ASP A 69 -1.19 16.74 17.60
C ASP A 69 -2.16 15.88 16.78
N GLN A 70 -3.39 15.69 17.27
CA GLN A 70 -4.40 14.83 16.63
C GLN A 70 -4.72 15.26 15.19
N GLU A 71 -4.68 16.56 14.92
CA GLU A 71 -4.96 17.18 13.62
C GLU A 71 -3.71 17.40 12.77
N SER A 72 -2.56 16.85 13.19
CA SER A 72 -1.32 16.99 12.44
C SER A 72 -1.41 16.31 11.07
N PRO A 73 -0.90 16.92 9.98
CA PRO A 73 -0.92 16.32 8.65
C PRO A 73 -0.35 14.91 8.58
N ILE A 74 0.65 14.57 9.40
CA ILE A 74 1.26 13.23 9.42
C ILE A 74 0.26 12.15 9.86
N ARG A 75 -0.67 12.46 10.76
CA ARG A 75 -1.70 11.52 11.21
C ARG A 75 -2.70 11.22 10.10
N TYR A 76 -3.09 12.22 9.32
CA TYR A 76 -3.93 12.01 8.13
C TYR A 76 -3.24 11.13 7.09
N VAL A 77 -1.95 11.38 6.83
CA VAL A 77 -1.15 10.55 5.92
C VAL A 77 -1.08 9.10 6.41
N ARG A 78 -0.81 8.89 7.71
CA ARG A 78 -0.79 7.55 8.31
C ARG A 78 -2.13 6.83 8.15
N ALA A 79 -3.22 7.47 8.54
CA ALA A 79 -4.57 6.91 8.43
C ALA A 79 -4.91 6.54 6.98
N ALA A 80 -4.61 7.42 6.03
CA ALA A 80 -4.85 7.16 4.61
C ALA A 80 -4.05 5.95 4.10
N LEU A 81 -2.77 5.82 4.50
CA LEU A 81 -1.90 4.71 4.09
C LEU A 81 -2.35 3.37 4.69
N GLU A 82 -2.72 3.34 5.97
CA GLU A 82 -3.23 2.13 6.63
C GLU A 82 -4.61 1.71 6.09
N ASN A 83 -5.50 2.67 5.85
CA ASN A 83 -6.79 2.43 5.22
C ASN A 83 -6.61 1.91 3.79
N ARG A 84 -5.69 2.48 3.01
CA ARG A 84 -5.37 2.00 1.66
C ARG A 84 -4.93 0.53 1.67
N GLU A 85 -4.06 0.14 2.60
CA GLU A 85 -3.61 -1.24 2.73
C GLU A 85 -4.77 -2.20 3.06
N THR A 86 -5.65 -1.78 3.98
CA THR A 86 -6.86 -2.51 4.35
C THR A 86 -7.81 -2.69 3.17
N LEU A 87 -8.11 -1.60 2.46
CA LEU A 87 -8.98 -1.59 1.28
C LEU A 87 -8.39 -2.45 0.16
N LEU A 88 -7.08 -2.39 -0.08
CA LEU A 88 -6.41 -3.26 -1.05
C LEU A 88 -6.56 -4.73 -0.68
N GLY A 89 -6.49 -5.06 0.62
CA GLY A 89 -6.80 -6.40 1.12
C GLY A 89 -8.23 -6.85 0.81
N LEU A 90 -9.20 -5.95 0.92
CA LEU A 90 -10.59 -6.24 0.54
C LEU A 90 -10.74 -6.46 -0.96
N VAL A 91 -10.11 -5.61 -1.79
CA VAL A 91 -10.13 -5.76 -3.25
C VAL A 91 -9.54 -7.12 -3.67
N LYS A 92 -8.45 -7.55 -3.07
CA LYS A 92 -7.83 -8.86 -3.36
C LYS A 92 -8.70 -10.05 -2.98
N ARG A 93 -9.63 -9.88 -2.02
CA ARG A 93 -10.56 -10.92 -1.57
C ARG A 93 -11.91 -10.88 -2.26
N ALA A 94 -12.24 -9.77 -2.91
CA ALA A 94 -13.52 -9.61 -3.59
C ALA A 94 -13.63 -10.65 -4.72
N GLU A 95 -14.75 -11.38 -4.76
CA GLU A 95 -15.00 -12.36 -5.81
C GLU A 95 -15.21 -11.62 -7.15
N PRO A 96 -14.46 -11.97 -8.20
CA PRO A 96 -14.64 -11.33 -9.50
C PRO A 96 -16.04 -11.63 -10.05
N ILE A 97 -16.71 -10.60 -10.54
CA ILE A 97 -18.04 -10.69 -11.14
C ILE A 97 -17.92 -10.46 -12.65
N ARG A 98 -18.47 -11.37 -13.44
CA ARG A 98 -18.60 -11.26 -14.89
C ARG A 98 -19.96 -10.69 -15.26
N ILE A 99 -19.96 -9.69 -16.14
CA ILE A 99 -21.18 -9.14 -16.71
C ILE A 99 -21.49 -9.90 -18.00
N ILE A 100 -22.71 -10.41 -18.12
CA ILE A 100 -23.22 -11.11 -19.30
C ILE A 100 -24.42 -10.31 -19.82
N GLN A 101 -24.40 -9.93 -21.10
CA GLN A 101 -25.50 -9.22 -21.76
C GLN A 101 -26.15 -10.14 -22.79
N ILE A 102 -27.45 -10.42 -22.65
CA ILE A 102 -28.22 -11.27 -23.56
C ILE A 102 -29.60 -10.63 -23.75
N GLY A 103 -30.04 -10.45 -25.00
CA GLY A 103 -31.39 -10.00 -25.31
C GLY A 103 -31.81 -8.66 -24.69
N GLY A 104 -30.86 -7.76 -24.42
CA GLY A 104 -31.11 -6.48 -23.73
C GLY A 104 -31.12 -6.54 -22.20
N GLN A 105 -30.97 -7.73 -21.60
CA GLN A 105 -30.82 -7.91 -20.16
C GLN A 105 -29.34 -7.98 -19.76
N THR A 106 -29.01 -7.49 -18.55
CA THR A 106 -27.66 -7.53 -17.97
C THR A 106 -27.66 -8.41 -16.72
N LEU A 107 -26.83 -9.45 -16.74
CA LEU A 107 -26.65 -10.39 -15.63
C LEU A 107 -25.25 -10.24 -15.03
N MET A 108 -25.17 -10.19 -13.70
CA MET A 108 -23.91 -10.21 -12.94
C MET A 108 -23.71 -11.59 -12.33
N VAL A 109 -22.67 -12.30 -12.77
CA VAL A 109 -22.39 -13.69 -12.35
C VAL A 109 -21.00 -13.77 -11.74
N PRO A 110 -20.85 -14.33 -10.53
CA PRO A 110 -19.52 -14.58 -9.99
C PRO A 110 -18.72 -15.51 -10.91
N GLU A 111 -17.47 -15.17 -11.19
CA GLU A 111 -16.63 -15.92 -12.12
C GLU A 111 -16.41 -17.36 -11.65
N ASN A 112 -16.30 -17.54 -10.32
CA ASN A 112 -16.12 -18.83 -9.66
C ASN A 112 -17.44 -19.53 -9.32
N ALA A 113 -18.60 -19.01 -9.75
CA ALA A 113 -19.87 -19.68 -9.55
C ALA A 113 -19.85 -21.08 -10.18
N SER A 114 -20.40 -22.06 -9.46
CA SER A 114 -20.47 -23.45 -9.95
C SER A 114 -21.27 -23.53 -11.26
N PRO A 115 -21.01 -24.54 -12.12
CA PRO A 115 -21.74 -24.72 -13.37
C PRO A 115 -23.27 -24.77 -13.16
N GLU A 116 -23.74 -25.36 -12.07
CA GLU A 116 -25.15 -25.47 -11.71
C GLU A 116 -25.75 -24.10 -11.39
N ARG A 117 -25.03 -23.27 -10.61
CA ARG A 117 -25.44 -21.89 -10.30
C ARG A 117 -25.45 -21.02 -11.55
N LYS A 118 -24.43 -21.12 -12.41
CA LYS A 118 -24.39 -20.41 -13.70
C LYS A 118 -25.58 -20.79 -14.58
N LYS A 119 -25.88 -22.10 -14.67
CA LYS A 119 -27.02 -22.62 -15.44
C LYS A 119 -28.36 -22.18 -14.86
N ALA A 120 -28.51 -22.12 -13.54
CA ALA A 120 -29.71 -21.62 -12.88
C ALA A 120 -29.93 -20.12 -13.15
N LEU A 121 -28.87 -19.31 -13.10
CA LEU A 121 -28.94 -17.88 -13.41
C LEU A 121 -29.32 -17.60 -14.86
N LEU A 122 -28.76 -18.36 -15.81
CA LEU A 122 -29.07 -18.24 -17.23
C LEU A 122 -30.51 -18.68 -17.61
N ARG A 123 -31.17 -19.49 -16.78
CA ARG A 123 -32.56 -19.95 -17.01
C ARG A 123 -33.63 -18.90 -16.72
N HIS A 124 -33.27 -17.80 -16.07
CA HIS A 124 -34.20 -16.71 -15.71
C HIS A 124 -34.15 -15.56 -16.73
N ILE A 125 -33.49 -15.78 -17.87
CA ILE A 125 -33.39 -14.89 -19.03
C ILE A 125 -34.21 -15.51 -20.16
#